data_AF-A0A316FSN2-F1
#
_entry.id   AF-A0A316FSN2-F1
#
_cell.length_a   1.000
_cell.length_b   1.000
_cell.length_c   1.000
_cell.angle_alpha   90.00
_cell.angle_beta   90.00
_cell.angle_gamma   90.00
#
_symmetry.space_group_name_H-M   'P 1'
#
loop_
_entity.id
_entity.type
_entity.pdbx_description
1 polymer ?
#
loop_
_entity_poly.entity_id
_entity_poly.type
_entity_poly.pdbx_seq_one_letter_code
_entity_poly.pdbx_strand_id
1 'polypeptide(L)'
;MATVRSAHWETGSARTLALDIPDWPGHLPGQHIDIRLTAEDGYQAQRSYSIASAGPGAVEISVQRLEDGEVSPYLADVVETGDQIEVRGPVGGWFVWRSESTAPVTLVAGGSGIVPLMAMIRARGLAAGRQPFRLIYSVRTPGDVLYADELRRRAREDAGLDVHFVYTRAVPDGWPVPPGRIGVATLNTHGWPPDFEPDCFVCGPTTFVETAADILVALGHDPKRIRTERFGGA
;
A
#
# COMPACT_ATOMS: atom_id res chain seq x y z
N MET A 1 11.96 11.43 -17.75
CA MET A 1 11.71 12.40 -16.66
C MET A 1 10.22 12.47 -16.42
N ALA A 2 9.81 12.51 -15.16
CA ALA A 2 8.43 12.75 -14.75
C ALA A 2 8.31 14.15 -14.14
N THR A 3 7.18 14.81 -14.35
CA THR A 3 6.87 16.11 -13.72
C THR A 3 5.99 15.89 -12.50
N VAL A 4 6.33 16.52 -11.37
CA VAL A 4 5.46 16.51 -10.20
C VAL A 4 4.24 17.39 -10.47
N ARG A 5 3.09 16.74 -10.64
CA ARG A 5 1.82 17.41 -10.94
C ARG A 5 1.22 18.05 -9.70
N SER A 6 1.19 17.31 -8.60
CA SER A 6 0.63 17.76 -7.33
C SER A 6 1.20 16.94 -6.18
N ALA A 7 1.07 17.48 -4.98
CA ALA A 7 1.50 16.79 -3.77
C ALA A 7 0.61 17.18 -2.59
N HIS A 8 0.28 16.21 -1.73
CA HIS A 8 -0.52 16.44 -0.53
C HIS A 8 -0.10 15.52 0.60
N TRP A 9 -0.23 16.00 1.84
CA TRP A 9 0.07 15.22 3.03
C TRP A 9 -1.09 14.27 3.34
N GLU A 10 -0.78 12.98 3.47
CA GLU A 10 -1.71 11.94 3.93
C GLU A 10 -1.74 11.88 5.47
N THR A 11 -0.57 12.09 6.08
CA THR A 11 -0.38 12.13 7.55
C THR A 11 0.67 13.18 7.89
N GLY A 12 0.98 13.38 9.18
CA GLY A 12 2.11 14.23 9.58
C GLY A 12 3.49 13.72 9.17
N SER A 13 3.58 12.54 8.54
CA SER A 13 4.85 11.92 8.13
C SER A 13 4.82 11.22 6.78
N ALA A 14 3.71 11.29 6.04
CA ALA A 14 3.58 10.68 4.72
C ALA A 14 2.93 11.63 3.73
N ARG A 15 3.51 11.73 2.53
CA ARG A 15 3.07 12.63 1.45
C ARG A 15 2.84 11.84 0.17
N THR A 16 1.71 12.07 -0.49
CA THR A 16 1.43 11.54 -1.82
C THR A 16 1.91 12.54 -2.87
N LEU A 17 2.65 12.04 -3.88
CA LEU A 17 3.07 12.79 -5.06
C LEU A 17 2.37 12.20 -6.28
N ALA A 18 1.69 13.06 -7.05
CA ALA A 18 1.16 12.71 -8.36
C ALA A 18 2.15 13.12 -9.45
N LEU A 19 2.51 12.20 -10.32
CA LEU A 19 3.54 12.35 -11.34
C LEU A 19 2.92 12.24 -12.73
N ASP A 20 3.15 13.25 -13.56
CA ASP A 20 2.90 13.15 -14.99
C ASP A 20 4.14 12.52 -15.64
N ILE A 21 3.99 11.28 -16.10
CA ILE A 21 5.06 10.51 -16.75
C ILE A 21 4.74 10.43 -18.25
N PRO A 22 5.53 11.09 -19.12
CA PRO A 22 5.34 11.00 -20.56
C PRO A 22 5.36 9.55 -21.05
N ASP A 23 4.46 9.24 -21.99
CA ASP A 23 4.34 7.92 -22.63
C ASP A 23 4.21 6.74 -21.66
N TRP A 24 3.58 6.96 -20.50
CA TRP A 24 3.36 5.91 -19.51
C TRP A 24 2.52 4.77 -20.08
N PRO A 25 3.03 3.52 -20.12
CA PRO A 25 2.32 2.39 -20.73
C PRO A 25 1.15 1.88 -19.88
N GLY A 26 0.89 2.49 -18.73
CA GLY A 26 0.01 1.96 -17.69
C GLY A 26 0.77 1.08 -16.69
N HIS A 27 0.05 0.57 -15.70
CA HIS A 27 0.60 -0.28 -14.65
C HIS A 27 -0.49 -1.20 -14.08
N LEU A 28 -0.06 -2.27 -13.44
CA LEU A 28 -0.93 -3.17 -12.68
C LEU A 28 -0.95 -2.77 -11.20
N PRO A 29 -2.09 -2.92 -10.51
CA PRO A 29 -2.18 -2.59 -9.10
C PRO A 29 -1.28 -3.51 -8.27
N GLY A 30 -0.31 -2.91 -7.60
CA GLY A 30 0.74 -3.58 -6.84
C GLY A 30 2.15 -3.47 -7.45
N GLN A 31 2.29 -2.93 -8.66
CA GLN A 31 3.61 -2.56 -9.20
C GLN A 31 4.16 -1.29 -8.53
N HIS A 32 5.46 -1.06 -8.75
CA HIS A 32 6.18 0.11 -8.24
C HIS A 32 6.92 0.84 -9.36
N ILE A 33 7.43 2.03 -9.03
CA ILE A 33 8.42 2.76 -9.83
C ILE A 33 9.72 2.88 -9.06
N ASP A 34 10.82 2.95 -9.77
CA ASP A 34 12.11 3.33 -9.21
C ASP A 34 12.31 4.83 -9.43
N ILE A 35 12.56 5.56 -8.34
CA ILE A 35 12.98 6.96 -8.39
C ILE A 35 14.48 7.02 -8.21
N ARG A 36 15.14 7.75 -9.12
CA ARG A 36 16.57 8.08 -9.02
C ARG A 36 16.73 9.57 -8.76
N LEU A 37 17.47 9.90 -7.71
CA LEU A 37 17.91 11.25 -7.39
C LEU A 37 19.41 11.34 -7.67
N THR A 38 19.84 12.43 -8.31
CA THR A 38 21.25 12.73 -8.57
C THR A 38 21.60 14.05 -7.89
N ALA A 39 22.53 14.03 -6.96
CA ALA A 39 23.04 15.23 -6.30
C ALA A 39 24.00 16.02 -7.23
N GLU A 40 24.30 17.27 -6.88
CA GLU A 40 25.17 18.15 -7.68
C GLU A 40 26.60 17.61 -7.84
N ASP A 41 27.08 16.84 -6.86
CA ASP A 41 28.39 16.16 -6.89
C ASP A 41 28.38 14.86 -7.72
N GLY A 42 27.24 14.51 -8.32
CA GLY A 42 27.03 13.31 -9.13
C GLY A 42 26.66 12.06 -8.34
N TYR A 43 26.53 12.13 -7.00
CA TYR A 43 26.06 11.00 -6.21
C TYR A 43 24.61 10.62 -6.60
N GLN A 44 24.34 9.32 -6.77
CA GLN A 44 23.02 8.83 -7.14
C GLN A 44 22.44 7.90 -6.08
N ALA A 45 21.22 8.18 -5.67
CA ALA A 45 20.41 7.30 -4.85
C ALA A 45 19.19 6.83 -5.64
N GLN A 46 18.91 5.53 -5.60
CA GLN A 46 17.71 4.95 -6.20
C GLN A 46 16.88 4.24 -5.13
N ARG A 47 15.56 4.47 -5.13
CA ARG A 47 14.62 3.76 -4.25
C ARG A 47 13.33 3.44 -4.99
N SER A 48 12.74 2.29 -4.65
CA SER A 48 11.48 1.83 -5.20
C SER A 48 10.30 2.34 -4.38
N TYR A 49 9.25 2.82 -5.06
CA TYR A 49 8.01 3.30 -4.46
C TYR A 49 6.81 2.64 -5.13
N SER A 50 5.99 1.94 -4.35
CA SER A 50 4.75 1.35 -4.84
C SER A 50 3.83 2.42 -5.42
N ILE A 51 3.19 2.08 -6.53
CA ILE A 51 2.19 2.95 -7.14
C ILE A 51 0.90 2.83 -6.33
N ALA A 52 0.33 3.98 -5.97
CA ALA A 52 -0.91 4.12 -5.22
C ALA A 52 -2.14 4.27 -6.13
N SER A 53 -1.97 4.87 -7.32
CA SER A 53 -3.07 5.13 -8.24
C SER A 53 -3.52 3.86 -8.99
N ALA A 54 -4.67 3.95 -9.65
CA ALA A 54 -5.16 2.94 -10.57
C ALA A 54 -5.97 3.63 -11.69
N GLY A 55 -5.95 3.03 -12.88
CA GLY A 55 -6.64 3.58 -14.05
C GLY A 55 -5.83 4.66 -14.79
N PRO A 56 -6.48 5.41 -15.71
CA PRO A 56 -5.81 6.47 -16.46
C PRO A 56 -5.56 7.69 -15.57
N GLY A 57 -4.48 8.43 -15.85
CA GLY A 57 -4.15 9.66 -15.15
C GLY A 57 -2.70 9.68 -14.66
N ALA A 58 -2.44 10.54 -13.68
CA ALA A 58 -1.12 10.66 -13.07
C ALA A 58 -0.77 9.39 -12.26
N VAL A 59 0.53 9.08 -12.22
CA VAL A 59 1.06 8.01 -11.36
C VAL A 59 1.23 8.57 -9.96
N GLU A 60 0.52 8.03 -8.99
CA GLU A 60 0.65 8.45 -7.60
C GLU A 60 1.60 7.52 -6.85
N ILE A 61 2.50 8.08 -6.06
CA ILE A 61 3.25 7.37 -5.03
C ILE A 61 3.04 8.02 -3.68
N SER A 62 3.13 7.23 -2.62
CA SER A 62 3.04 7.72 -1.25
C SER A 62 4.35 7.47 -0.54
N VAL A 63 5.00 8.55 -0.11
CA VAL A 63 6.32 8.54 0.52
C VAL A 63 6.13 8.71 2.02
N GLN A 64 6.45 7.65 2.78
CA GLN A 64 6.62 7.74 4.22
C GLN A 64 8.01 8.31 4.51
N ARG A 65 8.06 9.44 5.20
CA ARG A 65 9.33 10.05 5.63
C ARG A 65 10.00 9.16 6.68
N LEU A 66 11.23 8.76 6.40
CA LEU A 66 12.17 8.17 7.34
C LEU A 66 13.19 9.24 7.72
N GLU A 67 13.34 9.51 9.02
CA GLU A 67 14.23 10.58 9.52
C GLU A 67 15.67 10.40 9.04
N ASP A 68 16.17 9.17 9.06
CA ASP A 68 17.52 8.81 8.60
C ASP A 68 17.55 8.34 7.13
N GLY A 69 16.51 8.64 6.35
CA GLY A 69 16.41 8.21 4.95
C GLY A 69 17.17 9.13 3.99
N GLU A 70 17.88 8.58 3.01
CA GLU A 70 18.57 9.37 1.98
C GLU A 70 17.61 10.03 0.97
N VAL A 71 16.51 9.33 0.62
CA VAL A 71 15.60 9.74 -0.46
C VAL A 71 14.25 10.25 0.06
N SER A 72 13.71 9.63 1.13
CA SER A 72 12.36 9.96 1.60
C SER A 72 12.20 11.38 2.15
N PRO A 73 13.17 12.00 2.87
CA PRO A 73 13.03 13.40 3.29
C PRO A 73 13.02 14.36 2.11
N TYR A 74 13.85 14.12 1.09
CA TYR A 74 13.84 14.95 -0.12
C TYR A 74 12.47 14.91 -0.81
N LEU A 75 11.94 13.71 -1.07
CA LEU A 75 10.64 13.55 -1.72
C LEU A 75 9.47 14.07 -0.87
N ALA A 76 9.54 13.94 0.45
CA ALA A 76 8.47 14.38 1.34
C ALA A 76 8.50 15.89 1.62
N ASP A 77 9.68 16.45 1.90
CA ASP A 77 9.82 17.80 2.46
C ASP A 77 10.33 18.83 1.45
N VAL A 78 11.06 18.42 0.41
CA VAL A 78 11.74 19.34 -0.52
C VAL A 78 11.05 19.43 -1.87
N VAL A 79 10.58 18.31 -2.41
CA VAL A 79 9.96 18.28 -3.75
C VAL A 79 8.71 19.17 -3.81
N GLU A 80 8.62 19.96 -4.88
CA GLU A 80 7.51 20.86 -5.19
C GLU A 80 6.83 20.50 -6.51
N THR A 81 5.63 21.06 -6.72
CA THR A 81 4.93 20.96 -8.02
C THR A 81 5.76 21.62 -9.12
N GLY A 82 5.89 20.94 -10.24
CA GLY A 82 6.70 21.36 -11.39
C GLY A 82 8.09 20.73 -11.45
N ASP A 83 8.58 20.19 -10.33
CA ASP A 83 9.89 19.54 -10.27
C ASP A 83 9.96 18.32 -11.19
N GLN A 84 11.17 18.06 -11.68
CA GLN A 84 11.47 16.93 -12.54
C GLN A 84 12.13 15.82 -11.71
N ILE A 85 11.56 14.62 -11.77
CA ILE A 85 12.07 13.44 -11.08
C ILE A 85 12.43 12.38 -12.11
N GLU A 86 13.58 11.74 -11.95
CA GLU A 86 13.90 10.60 -12.78
C GLU A 86 13.17 9.36 -12.30
N VAL A 87 12.37 8.77 -13.19
CA VAL A 87 11.51 7.63 -12.91
C VAL A 87 11.75 6.53 -13.92
N ARG A 88 11.85 5.29 -13.43
CA ARG A 88 11.80 4.07 -14.22
C ARG A 88 10.64 3.19 -13.76
N GLY A 89 9.91 2.63 -14.71
CA GLY A 89 8.85 1.66 -14.43
C GLY A 89 7.85 1.52 -15.57
N PRO A 90 6.74 0.80 -15.33
CA PRO A 90 6.45 0.10 -14.07
C PRO A 90 7.38 -1.10 -13.86
N VAL A 91 7.69 -1.41 -12.60
CA VAL A 91 8.53 -2.56 -12.19
C VAL A 91 7.70 -3.49 -11.31
N GLY A 92 8.04 -4.78 -11.36
CA GLY A 92 7.35 -5.85 -10.62
C GLY A 92 6.35 -6.62 -11.48
N GLY A 93 5.63 -7.53 -10.85
CA GLY A 93 4.70 -8.45 -11.54
C GLY A 93 4.28 -9.65 -10.69
N TRP A 94 5.04 -9.95 -9.63
CA TRP A 94 4.69 -10.94 -8.63
C TRP A 94 3.52 -10.49 -7.74
N PHE A 95 3.63 -9.28 -7.16
CA PHE A 95 2.68 -8.73 -6.20
C PHE A 95 1.54 -7.94 -6.88
N VAL A 96 0.92 -8.48 -7.92
CA VAL A 96 -0.13 -7.76 -8.67
C VAL A 96 -1.50 -8.40 -8.49
N TRP A 97 -2.54 -7.56 -8.37
CA TRP A 97 -3.93 -8.00 -8.49
C TRP A 97 -4.41 -7.88 -9.94
N ARG A 98 -5.30 -8.80 -10.33
CA ARG A 98 -5.85 -8.93 -11.67
C ARG A 98 -7.35 -9.11 -11.56
N SER A 99 -8.12 -8.28 -12.27
CA SER A 99 -9.58 -8.25 -12.17
C SER A 99 -10.26 -9.48 -12.77
N GLU A 100 -9.50 -10.31 -13.49
CA GLU A 100 -9.92 -11.59 -14.03
C GLU A 100 -10.06 -12.68 -12.93
N SER A 101 -9.44 -12.48 -11.75
CA SER A 101 -9.60 -13.40 -10.62
C SER A 101 -10.96 -13.22 -9.97
N THR A 102 -11.70 -14.33 -9.80
CA THR A 102 -13.00 -14.37 -9.11
C THR A 102 -12.88 -14.77 -7.64
N ALA A 103 -11.66 -15.01 -7.14
CA ALA A 103 -11.42 -15.43 -5.76
C ALA A 103 -11.44 -14.24 -4.79
N PRO A 104 -12.07 -14.36 -3.60
CA PRO A 104 -12.09 -13.27 -2.62
C PRO A 104 -10.67 -12.83 -2.27
N VAL A 105 -10.50 -11.58 -1.87
CA VAL A 105 -9.16 -11.03 -1.63
C VAL A 105 -9.01 -10.61 -0.18
N THR A 106 -7.94 -11.08 0.45
CA THR A 106 -7.49 -10.61 1.77
C THR A 106 -6.27 -9.71 1.57
N LEU A 107 -6.38 -8.45 1.99
CA LEU A 107 -5.30 -7.47 1.96
C LEU A 107 -4.79 -7.25 3.39
N VAL A 108 -3.50 -7.39 3.63
CA VAL A 108 -2.88 -7.24 4.95
C VAL A 108 -1.76 -6.19 4.87
N ALA A 109 -2.01 -5.00 5.39
CA ALA A 109 -1.08 -3.88 5.32
C ALA A 109 -0.45 -3.56 6.68
N GLY A 110 0.85 -3.28 6.67
CA GLY A 110 1.58 -2.69 7.79
C GLY A 110 2.15 -1.33 7.41
N GLY A 111 1.74 -0.25 8.09
CA GLY A 111 2.24 1.10 7.84
C GLY A 111 2.06 1.56 6.38
N SER A 112 3.14 2.00 5.71
CA SER A 112 3.11 2.38 4.30
C SER A 112 2.89 1.20 3.33
N GLY A 113 2.83 -0.04 3.82
CA GLY A 113 2.47 -1.20 3.00
C GLY A 113 1.03 -1.17 2.49
N ILE A 114 0.23 -0.21 2.94
CA ILE A 114 -1.08 0.05 2.36
C ILE A 114 -0.99 0.57 0.92
N VAL A 115 0.11 1.22 0.51
CA VAL A 115 0.21 1.90 -0.79
C VAL A 115 -0.10 0.98 -1.98
N PRO A 116 0.57 -0.17 -2.18
CA PRO A 116 0.23 -1.07 -3.27
C PRO A 116 -1.16 -1.70 -3.12
N LEU A 117 -1.64 -1.90 -1.88
CA LEU A 117 -2.97 -2.45 -1.62
C LEU A 117 -4.08 -1.44 -1.92
N MET A 118 -3.80 -0.14 -1.74
CA MET A 118 -4.70 0.94 -2.10
C MET A 118 -4.88 1.01 -3.62
N ALA A 119 -3.82 0.77 -4.40
CA ALA A 119 -3.94 0.61 -5.84
C ALA A 119 -4.86 -0.57 -6.21
N MET A 120 -4.79 -1.70 -5.49
CA MET A 120 -5.71 -2.84 -5.69
C MET A 120 -7.15 -2.46 -5.35
N ILE A 121 -7.40 -1.74 -4.26
CA ILE A 121 -8.73 -1.26 -3.86
C ILE A 121 -9.29 -0.28 -4.90
N ARG A 122 -8.47 0.67 -5.38
CA ARG A 122 -8.86 1.64 -6.41
C ARG A 122 -9.15 0.95 -7.74
N ALA A 123 -8.29 0.01 -8.16
CA ALA A 123 -8.49 -0.78 -9.37
C ALA A 123 -9.76 -1.65 -9.31
N ARG A 124 -10.03 -2.26 -8.16
CA ARG A 124 -11.29 -2.98 -7.90
C ARG A 124 -12.50 -2.08 -8.11
N GLY A 125 -12.47 -0.84 -7.63
CA GLY A 125 -13.57 0.12 -7.83
C GLY A 125 -13.80 0.53 -9.29
N LEU A 126 -12.79 0.38 -10.15
CA LEU A 126 -12.89 0.61 -11.60
C LEU A 126 -13.34 -0.64 -12.37
N ALA A 127 -13.14 -1.83 -11.80
CA ALA A 127 -13.51 -3.07 -12.44
C ALA A 127 -15.03 -3.26 -12.42
N ALA A 128 -15.58 -3.87 -13.49
CA ALA A 128 -16.99 -4.26 -13.53
C ALA A 128 -17.32 -5.36 -12.48
N GLY A 129 -16.30 -6.13 -12.07
CA GLY A 129 -16.43 -7.19 -11.08
C GLY A 129 -16.47 -6.65 -9.65
N ARG A 130 -17.42 -7.14 -8.85
CA ARG A 130 -17.58 -6.75 -7.43
C ARG A 130 -16.79 -7.67 -6.50
N GLN A 131 -15.55 -7.98 -6.85
CA GLN A 131 -14.76 -8.99 -6.14
C GLN A 131 -14.67 -8.63 -4.64
N PRO A 132 -15.10 -9.47 -3.70
CA PRO A 132 -15.08 -9.10 -2.29
C PRO A 132 -13.65 -8.98 -1.75
N PHE A 133 -13.35 -7.85 -1.13
CA PHE A 133 -12.06 -7.50 -0.53
C PHE A 133 -12.24 -7.31 0.98
N ARG A 134 -11.30 -7.84 1.75
CA ARG A 134 -11.15 -7.57 3.17
C ARG A 134 -9.76 -7.01 3.43
N LEU A 135 -9.69 -5.77 3.90
CA LEU A 135 -8.46 -5.11 4.29
C LEU A 135 -8.28 -5.19 5.80
N ILE A 136 -7.14 -5.70 6.24
CA ILE A 136 -6.65 -5.62 7.62
C ILE A 136 -5.45 -4.68 7.60
N TYR A 137 -5.61 -3.50 8.19
CA TYR A 137 -4.61 -2.44 8.16
C TYR A 137 -4.03 -2.16 9.55
N SER A 138 -2.78 -2.56 9.74
CA SER A 138 -2.02 -2.36 10.98
C SER A 138 -1.18 -1.09 10.93
N VAL A 139 -1.46 -0.16 11.83
CA VAL A 139 -0.73 1.12 11.99
C VAL A 139 -0.42 1.39 13.46
N ARG A 140 0.35 2.44 13.76
CA ARG A 140 0.75 2.76 15.14
C ARG A 140 -0.39 3.44 15.89
N THR A 141 -0.91 4.52 15.32
CA THR A 141 -1.98 5.34 15.88
C THR A 141 -2.96 5.76 14.79
N PRO A 142 -4.12 6.35 15.13
CA PRO A 142 -5.06 6.89 14.14
C PRO A 142 -4.46 7.95 13.22
N GLY A 143 -3.47 8.72 13.72
CA GLY A 143 -2.78 9.74 12.94
C GLY A 143 -1.79 9.17 11.91
N ASP A 144 -1.51 7.86 11.96
CA ASP A 144 -0.62 7.18 11.01
C ASP A 144 -1.39 6.47 9.86
N VAL A 145 -2.72 6.60 9.81
CA VAL A 145 -3.54 5.96 8.78
C VAL A 145 -3.41 6.76 7.48
N LEU A 146 -2.65 6.23 6.51
CA LEU A 146 -2.65 6.78 5.15
C LEU A 146 -4.02 6.55 4.49
N TYR A 147 -4.48 7.50 3.68
CA TYR A 147 -5.76 7.44 2.97
C TYR A 147 -6.98 7.29 3.88
N ALA A 148 -6.91 7.78 5.12
CA ALA A 148 -7.93 7.53 6.14
C ALA A 148 -9.36 7.86 5.68
N ASP A 149 -9.54 9.02 5.06
CA ASP A 149 -10.86 9.47 4.60
C ASP A 149 -11.34 8.69 3.38
N GLU A 150 -10.45 8.36 2.46
CA GLU A 150 -10.78 7.52 1.30
C GLU A 150 -11.18 6.11 1.74
N LEU A 151 -10.41 5.49 2.63
CA LEU A 151 -10.71 4.15 3.16
C LEU A 151 -12.05 4.12 3.90
N ARG A 152 -12.32 5.12 4.76
CA ARG A 152 -13.62 5.23 5.46
C ARG A 152 -14.78 5.44 4.50
N ARG A 153 -14.59 6.27 3.46
CA ARG A 153 -15.61 6.52 2.44
C ARG A 153 -15.91 5.26 1.64
N ARG A 154 -14.87 4.60 1.11
CA ARG A 154 -15.00 3.36 0.34
C ARG A 154 -15.58 2.22 1.15
N ALA A 155 -15.21 2.05 2.42
CA ALA A 155 -15.81 1.03 3.28
C ALA A 155 -17.34 1.21 3.45
N ARG A 156 -17.87 2.43 3.28
CA ARG A 156 -19.32 2.70 3.31
C ARG A 156 -19.98 2.56 1.93
N GLU A 157 -19.29 2.97 0.88
CA GLU A 157 -19.87 3.13 -0.46
C GLU A 157 -19.60 1.93 -1.39
N ASP A 158 -18.41 1.32 -1.28
CA ASP A 158 -17.94 0.27 -2.17
C ASP A 158 -18.40 -1.10 -1.62
N ALA A 159 -19.61 -1.54 -1.97
CA ALA A 159 -20.09 -2.82 -1.44
C ALA A 159 -19.14 -3.98 -1.75
N GLY A 160 -18.89 -4.82 -0.73
CA GLY A 160 -17.91 -5.90 -0.78
C GLY A 160 -16.47 -5.46 -0.46
N LEU A 161 -16.24 -4.24 0.04
CA LEU A 161 -14.98 -3.86 0.69
C LEU A 161 -15.20 -3.72 2.20
N ASP A 162 -14.61 -4.63 2.98
CA ASP A 162 -14.54 -4.48 4.43
C ASP A 162 -13.15 -3.96 4.82
N VAL A 163 -13.09 -3.00 5.74
CA VAL A 163 -11.83 -2.44 6.26
C VAL A 163 -11.79 -2.60 7.76
N HIS A 164 -10.75 -3.26 8.26
CA HIS A 164 -10.49 -3.43 9.68
C HIS A 164 -9.15 -2.78 10.04
N PHE A 165 -9.17 -1.85 11.00
CA PHE A 165 -7.97 -1.18 11.49
C PHE A 165 -7.44 -1.85 12.76
N VAL A 166 -6.12 -2.03 12.81
CA VAL A 166 -5.38 -2.54 13.96
C VAL A 166 -4.39 -1.47 14.39
N TYR A 167 -4.53 -0.97 15.60
CA TYR A 167 -3.63 0.05 16.13
C TYR A 167 -2.66 -0.56 17.14
N THR A 168 -1.37 -0.37 16.94
CA THR A 168 -0.33 -1.05 17.73
C THR A 168 0.15 -0.26 18.96
N ARG A 169 -0.13 1.05 19.03
CA ARG A 169 0.35 1.93 20.12
C ARG A 169 -0.77 2.71 20.81
N ALA A 170 -1.68 3.31 20.04
CA ALA A 170 -2.81 4.07 20.59
C ALA A 170 -4.03 3.88 19.70
N VAL A 171 -5.22 3.81 20.31
CA VAL A 171 -6.50 3.64 19.62
C VAL A 171 -7.33 4.93 19.71
N PRO A 172 -8.32 5.14 18.81
CA PRO A 172 -9.32 6.17 19.00
C PRO A 172 -10.12 5.98 20.29
N ASP A 173 -10.70 7.07 20.81
CA ASP A 173 -11.63 6.97 21.94
C ASP A 173 -12.82 6.06 21.59
N GLY A 174 -13.16 5.17 22.52
CA GLY A 174 -14.24 4.20 22.33
C GLY A 174 -13.94 3.07 21.34
N TRP A 175 -12.69 2.91 20.89
CA TRP A 175 -12.32 1.78 20.04
C TRP A 175 -12.54 0.45 20.77
N PRO A 176 -13.15 -0.56 20.12
CA PRO A 176 -13.66 -1.76 20.81
C PRO A 176 -12.57 -2.71 21.32
N VAL A 177 -11.33 -2.54 20.85
CA VAL A 177 -10.19 -3.38 21.22
C VAL A 177 -9.02 -2.52 21.70
N PRO A 178 -8.23 -2.97 22.69
CA PRO A 178 -7.04 -2.25 23.10
C PRO A 178 -5.97 -2.26 21.99
N PRO A 179 -4.95 -1.37 22.06
CA PRO A 179 -3.82 -1.43 21.14
C PRO A 179 -3.14 -2.81 21.16
N GLY A 180 -2.78 -3.31 19.98
CA GLY A 180 -2.16 -4.62 19.82
C GLY A 180 -1.61 -4.82 18.41
N ARG A 181 -0.68 -5.76 18.28
CA ARG A 181 -0.19 -6.21 16.96
C ARG A 181 -1.16 -7.22 16.36
N ILE A 182 -1.12 -7.37 15.03
CA ILE A 182 -1.85 -8.43 14.36
C ILE A 182 -1.47 -9.81 14.93
N GLY A 183 -2.45 -10.69 15.03
CA GLY A 183 -2.27 -12.06 15.48
C GLY A 183 -3.25 -13.01 14.80
N VAL A 184 -3.21 -14.28 15.21
CA VAL A 184 -4.07 -15.34 14.66
C VAL A 184 -5.55 -14.96 14.75
N ALA A 185 -6.00 -14.45 15.90
CA ALA A 185 -7.39 -14.03 16.07
C ALA A 185 -7.80 -12.91 15.10
N THR A 186 -6.94 -11.91 14.89
CA THR A 186 -7.21 -10.80 13.96
C THR A 186 -7.37 -11.31 12.53
N LEU A 187 -6.42 -12.11 12.04
CA LEU A 187 -6.43 -12.63 10.67
C LEU A 187 -7.58 -13.62 10.44
N ASN A 188 -7.88 -14.46 11.43
CA ASN A 188 -8.99 -15.40 11.36
C ASN A 188 -10.37 -14.71 11.36
N THR A 189 -10.55 -13.67 12.18
CA THR A 189 -11.83 -12.98 12.31
C THR A 189 -12.10 -12.01 11.15
N HIS A 190 -11.06 -11.30 10.68
CA HIS A 190 -11.22 -10.22 9.70
C HIS A 190 -10.74 -10.59 8.29
N GLY A 191 -10.07 -11.72 8.12
CA GLY A 191 -9.73 -12.28 6.81
C GLY A 191 -10.86 -13.12 6.23
N TRP A 192 -10.66 -13.65 5.03
CA TRP A 192 -11.50 -14.73 4.50
C TRP A 192 -11.06 -16.08 5.05
N PRO A 193 -11.99 -17.02 5.34
CA PRO A 193 -11.60 -18.39 5.67
C PRO A 193 -10.86 -19.07 4.51
N PRO A 194 -9.93 -20.00 4.77
CA PRO A 194 -9.15 -20.68 3.73
C PRO A 194 -10.01 -21.47 2.74
N ASP A 195 -11.17 -21.98 3.16
CA ASP A 195 -12.12 -22.73 2.31
C ASP A 195 -12.72 -21.89 1.16
N PHE A 196 -12.63 -20.56 1.26
CA PHE A 196 -13.00 -19.65 0.17
C PHE A 196 -11.86 -19.43 -0.84
N GLU A 197 -10.70 -20.04 -0.61
CA GLU A 197 -9.48 -19.93 -1.40
C GLU A 197 -9.11 -18.48 -1.76
N PRO A 198 -8.99 -17.56 -0.79
CA PRO A 198 -8.75 -16.17 -1.10
C PRO A 198 -7.33 -15.92 -1.63
N ASP A 199 -7.21 -14.98 -2.56
CA ASP A 199 -5.91 -14.39 -2.88
C ASP A 199 -5.49 -13.46 -1.73
N CYS A 200 -4.33 -13.71 -1.14
CA CYS A 200 -3.83 -12.96 0.00
C CYS A 200 -2.64 -12.08 -0.42
N PHE A 201 -2.73 -10.78 -0.19
CA PHE A 201 -1.67 -9.81 -0.46
C PHE A 201 -1.21 -9.18 0.85
N VAL A 202 0.05 -9.43 1.23
CA VAL A 202 0.65 -8.94 2.46
C VAL A 202 1.76 -7.96 2.13
N CYS A 203 1.67 -6.72 2.61
CA CYS A 203 2.72 -5.72 2.40
C CYS A 203 3.01 -4.93 3.68
N GLY A 204 4.30 -4.74 3.98
CA GLY A 204 4.74 -4.08 5.21
C GLY A 204 6.25 -4.20 5.44
N PRO A 205 6.72 -3.79 6.64
CA PRO A 205 8.06 -4.11 7.10
C PRO A 205 8.31 -5.63 7.13
N THR A 206 9.56 -6.06 6.94
CA THR A 206 9.94 -7.49 6.85
C THR A 206 9.32 -8.36 7.94
N THR A 207 9.50 -7.98 9.21
CA THR A 207 9.00 -8.76 10.36
C THR A 207 7.47 -8.82 10.41
N PHE A 208 6.78 -7.78 9.95
CA PHE A 208 5.32 -7.77 9.83
C PHE A 208 4.85 -8.75 8.76
N VAL A 209 5.49 -8.71 7.58
CA VAL A 209 5.13 -9.56 6.44
C VAL A 209 5.35 -11.03 6.77
N GLU A 210 6.48 -11.37 7.40
CA GLU A 210 6.78 -12.73 7.87
C GLU A 210 5.73 -13.21 8.86
N THR A 211 5.46 -12.43 9.91
CA THR A 211 4.45 -12.78 10.93
C THR A 211 3.07 -13.00 10.31
N ALA A 212 2.62 -12.11 9.43
CA ALA A 212 1.31 -12.22 8.79
C ALA A 212 1.22 -13.42 7.85
N ALA A 213 2.27 -13.68 7.05
CA ALA A 213 2.31 -14.82 6.14
C ALA A 213 2.31 -16.14 6.90
N ASP A 214 3.10 -16.25 7.97
CA ASP A 214 3.17 -17.46 8.81
C ASP A 214 1.81 -17.76 9.46
N ILE A 215 1.10 -16.72 9.93
CA ILE A 215 -0.25 -16.88 10.48
C ILE A 215 -1.23 -17.35 9.41
N LEU A 216 -1.19 -16.78 8.20
CA LEU A 216 -2.06 -17.21 7.09
C LEU A 216 -1.81 -18.69 6.73
N VAL A 217 -0.56 -19.13 6.67
CA VAL A 217 -0.23 -20.54 6.45
C VAL A 217 -0.74 -21.42 7.61
N ALA A 218 -0.54 -21.00 8.86
CA ALA A 218 -1.02 -21.72 10.03
C ALA A 218 -2.56 -21.81 10.10
N LEU A 219 -3.27 -20.83 9.53
CA LEU A 219 -4.72 -20.85 9.37
C LEU A 219 -5.20 -21.73 8.21
N GLY A 220 -4.29 -22.29 7.40
CA GLY A 220 -4.61 -23.24 6.33
C GLY A 220 -4.73 -22.63 4.93
N HIS A 221 -4.34 -21.37 4.72
CA HIS A 221 -4.29 -20.79 3.38
C HIS A 221 -3.20 -21.46 2.52
N ASP A 222 -3.48 -21.71 1.24
CA ASP A 222 -2.48 -22.22 0.29
C ASP A 222 -1.35 -21.18 0.13
N PRO A 223 -0.08 -21.53 0.44
CA PRO A 223 1.06 -20.63 0.28
C PRO A 223 1.20 -20.03 -1.13
N LYS A 224 0.73 -20.71 -2.18
CA LYS A 224 0.76 -20.21 -3.56
C LYS A 224 -0.18 -19.02 -3.79
N ARG A 225 -1.18 -18.86 -2.93
CA ARG A 225 -2.14 -17.73 -2.95
C ARG A 225 -1.73 -16.60 -2.02
N ILE A 226 -0.64 -16.76 -1.27
CA ILE A 226 -0.07 -15.72 -0.41
C ILE A 226 1.07 -15.03 -1.15
N ARG A 227 0.82 -13.80 -1.59
CA ARG A 227 1.83 -12.94 -2.20
C ARG A 227 2.29 -11.95 -1.15
N THR A 228 3.59 -11.72 -1.10
CA THR A 228 4.23 -10.84 -0.12
C THR A 228 5.09 -9.80 -0.83
N GLU A 229 5.11 -8.58 -0.30
CA GLU A 229 6.02 -7.50 -0.71
C GLU A 229 6.55 -6.80 0.55
N ARG A 230 7.86 -6.60 0.62
CA ARG A 230 8.56 -6.09 1.83
C ARG A 230 9.25 -4.76 1.53
N PHE A 231 9.33 -3.90 2.54
CA PHE A 231 10.17 -2.70 2.50
C PHE A 231 10.85 -2.47 3.86
N GLY A 232 11.87 -1.59 3.89
CA GLY A 232 12.55 -1.22 5.12
C GLY A 232 13.66 -2.18 5.57
N GLY A 233 14.35 -2.81 4.62
CA GLY A 233 15.65 -3.44 4.88
C GLY A 233 16.78 -2.49 4.47
N ALA A 234 17.68 -2.20 5.41
CA ALA A 234 19.08 -1.92 5.10
C ALA A 234 19.82 -3.25 5.03
#